data_AF-A0A2S8WPE3-F1
#
_entry.id   AF-A0A2S8WPE3-F1
#
_cell.length_a   1.000
_cell.length_b   1.000
_cell.length_c   1.000
_cell.angle_alpha   90.00
_cell.angle_beta   90.00
_cell.angle_gamma   90.00
#
_symmetry.space_group_name_H-M   'P 1'
#
loop_
_entity.id
_entity.type
_entity.pdbx_description
1 polymer ?
#
loop_
_entity_poly.entity_id
_entity_poly.type
_entity_poly.pdbx_seq_one_letter_code
_entity_poly.pdbx_strand_id
1 'polypeptide(L)'
;MGVDWTALEEAIRVSALRQAEEIIDRHPNEVFYAIALDGVTADETDHIDLPVLALNTIQALERIAKEEEDEEIIPIEDFDEDEEEGYEERPDADDDGSDRDQHQDSPRGEDDDEESDQDDDEDDIDLDEVLRDLEAMNRAQEEGFYSSKWNPPDWHWCSIELFDESASDLWSQALTGVAKHHGWETTNRLYYEMLIRVTDSLRHILATGRNADLVVYLSDDEHADEILRRCLTEDQLAKHFPELAH
;
A
#
# COMPACT_ATOMS: atom_id res chain seq x y z
N MET A 1 7.14 30.78 -21.81
CA MET A 1 5.83 31.29 -21.35
C MET A 1 5.62 30.67 -19.98
N GLY A 2 5.25 31.46 -18.96
CA GLY A 2 5.01 30.91 -17.62
C GLY A 2 3.68 30.17 -17.57
N VAL A 3 3.59 29.17 -16.70
CA VAL A 3 2.31 28.55 -16.31
C VAL A 3 1.54 29.55 -15.46
N ASP A 4 0.26 29.72 -15.77
CA ASP A 4 -0.67 30.41 -14.88
C ASP A 4 -1.11 29.44 -13.79
N TRP A 5 -0.40 29.47 -12.67
CA TRP A 5 -0.64 28.59 -11.53
C TRP A 5 -2.05 28.73 -10.96
N THR A 6 -2.61 29.93 -10.98
CA THR A 6 -3.96 30.17 -10.47
C THR A 6 -5.01 29.57 -11.40
N ALA A 7 -4.80 29.66 -12.72
CA ALA A 7 -5.68 29.01 -13.68
C ALA A 7 -5.63 27.48 -13.58
N LEU A 8 -4.43 26.91 -13.38
CA LEU A 8 -4.25 25.47 -13.18
C LEU A 8 -4.93 24.99 -11.88
N GLU A 9 -4.68 25.68 -10.77
CA GLU A 9 -5.30 25.39 -9.46
C GLU A 9 -6.82 25.36 -9.57
N GLU A 10 -7.41 26.40 -10.17
CA GLU A 10 -8.86 26.50 -10.34
C GLU A 10 -9.41 25.42 -11.28
N ALA A 11 -8.69 25.09 -12.35
CA ALA A 11 -9.10 24.06 -13.30
C ALA A 11 -9.12 22.67 -12.63
N ILE A 12 -8.07 22.32 -11.86
CA ILE A 12 -8.01 21.05 -11.11
C ILE A 12 -9.12 21.03 -10.06
N ARG A 13 -9.27 22.11 -9.29
CA ARG A 13 -10.29 22.21 -8.24
C ARG A 13 -11.70 22.02 -8.76
N VAL A 14 -12.07 22.71 -9.84
CA VAL A 14 -13.41 22.62 -10.45
C VAL A 14 -13.67 21.24 -11.03
N SER A 15 -12.68 20.66 -11.72
CA SER A 15 -12.86 19.34 -12.33
C SER A 15 -12.95 18.24 -11.28
N ALA A 16 -12.04 18.23 -10.30
CA ALA A 16 -12.04 17.28 -9.21
C ALA A 16 -13.34 17.34 -8.39
N LEU A 17 -13.81 18.56 -8.07
CA LEU A 17 -15.06 18.74 -7.36
C LEU A 17 -16.24 18.18 -8.16
N ARG A 18 -16.33 18.51 -9.45
CA ARG A 18 -17.42 18.03 -10.31
C ARG A 18 -17.46 16.51 -10.38
N GLN A 19 -16.31 15.86 -10.57
CA GLN A 19 -16.23 14.40 -10.65
C GLN A 19 -16.58 13.75 -9.31
N ALA A 20 -16.05 14.29 -8.20
CA ALA A 20 -16.35 13.80 -6.87
C ALA A 20 -17.84 13.94 -6.53
N GLU A 21 -18.44 15.10 -6.75
CA GLU A 21 -19.88 15.34 -6.55
C GLU A 21 -20.73 14.39 -7.39
N GLU A 22 -20.37 14.20 -8.68
CA GLU A 22 -21.11 13.31 -9.56
C GLU A 22 -21.08 11.84 -9.08
N ILE A 23 -19.96 11.38 -8.54
CA ILE A 23 -19.84 10.03 -7.96
C ILE A 23 -20.64 9.94 -6.66
N ILE A 24 -20.50 10.93 -5.76
CA ILE A 24 -21.23 10.95 -4.48
C ILE A 24 -22.74 10.98 -4.72
N ASP A 25 -23.22 11.78 -5.66
CA ASP A 25 -24.64 11.91 -5.99
C ASP A 25 -25.22 10.64 -6.63
N ARG A 26 -24.42 9.89 -7.39
CA ARG A 26 -24.82 8.59 -7.96
C ARG A 26 -24.90 7.50 -6.89
N HIS A 27 -24.20 7.66 -5.76
CA HIS A 27 -24.09 6.68 -4.69
C HIS A 27 -24.60 7.22 -3.33
N PRO A 28 -25.88 7.64 -3.21
CA PRO A 28 -26.39 8.30 -2.00
C PRO A 28 -26.50 7.37 -0.77
N ASN A 29 -26.40 6.06 -0.97
CA ASN A 29 -26.46 5.06 0.09
C ASN A 29 -25.09 4.71 0.65
N GLU A 30 -24.01 5.10 -0.03
CA GLU A 30 -22.64 4.83 0.38
C GLU A 30 -22.09 5.99 1.23
N VAL A 31 -21.11 5.67 2.08
CA VAL A 31 -20.43 6.68 2.90
C VAL A 31 -19.00 6.76 2.42
N PHE A 32 -18.64 7.90 1.86
CA PHE A 32 -17.30 8.16 1.37
C PHE A 32 -16.42 8.53 2.56
N TYR A 33 -15.32 7.81 2.74
CA TYR A 33 -14.37 8.08 3.82
C TYR A 33 -13.06 8.69 3.31
N ALA A 34 -12.69 8.43 2.06
CA ALA A 34 -11.43 8.92 1.49
C ALA A 34 -11.58 9.41 0.04
N ILE A 35 -10.85 10.48 -0.26
CA ILE A 35 -10.58 10.99 -1.60
C ILE A 35 -9.09 11.29 -1.67
N ALA A 36 -8.43 10.87 -2.75
CA ALA A 36 -7.03 11.14 -2.98
C ALA A 36 -6.84 11.76 -4.36
N LEU A 37 -5.92 12.72 -4.44
CA LEU A 37 -5.27 13.05 -5.70
C LEU A 37 -4.04 12.14 -5.78
N ASP A 38 -3.93 11.37 -6.85
CA ASP A 38 -2.89 10.34 -7.04
C ASP A 38 -2.20 10.49 -8.40
N GLY A 39 -1.12 9.76 -8.64
CA GLY A 39 -0.39 9.79 -9.91
C GLY A 39 0.47 11.04 -10.10
N VAL A 40 0.87 11.69 -9.01
CA VAL A 40 1.77 12.83 -9.05
C VAL A 40 3.20 12.34 -9.01
N THR A 41 3.77 12.12 -10.19
CA THR A 41 5.21 11.89 -10.34
C THR A 41 5.87 13.23 -10.63
N ALA A 42 6.88 13.56 -9.82
CA ALA A 42 7.65 14.79 -9.97
C ALA A 42 9.14 14.48 -10.21
N ASP A 43 9.42 13.30 -10.80
CA ASP A 43 10.76 12.86 -11.13
C ASP A 43 11.44 13.86 -12.08
N GLU A 44 12.63 14.33 -11.69
CA GLU A 44 13.38 15.37 -12.41
C GLU A 44 13.79 14.97 -13.85
N THR A 45 13.57 13.71 -14.23
CA THR A 45 14.09 13.09 -15.45
C THR A 45 13.14 13.09 -16.65
N ASP A 46 11.83 13.33 -16.50
CA ASP A 46 10.90 13.14 -17.61
C ASP A 46 9.91 14.30 -17.80
N HIS A 47 8.83 14.35 -17.02
CA HIS A 47 7.74 15.32 -17.11
C HIS A 47 6.97 15.40 -15.79
N ILE A 48 6.21 16.47 -15.60
CA ILE A 48 5.31 16.60 -14.45
C ILE A 48 3.92 16.11 -14.89
N ASP A 49 3.43 15.04 -14.27
CA ASP A 49 2.11 14.49 -14.53
C ASP A 49 1.01 15.23 -13.76
N LEU A 50 -0.20 15.23 -14.35
CA LEU A 50 -1.39 15.75 -13.68
C LEU A 50 -1.98 14.72 -12.75
N PRO A 51 -2.55 15.14 -11.60
CA PRO A 51 -3.16 14.20 -10.69
C PRO A 51 -4.40 13.56 -11.31
N VAL A 52 -4.60 12.30 -10.98
CA VAL A 52 -5.89 11.61 -11.12
C VAL A 52 -6.64 11.66 -9.81
N LEU A 53 -7.96 11.53 -9.88
CA LEU A 53 -8.82 11.48 -8.71
C LEU A 53 -9.13 10.03 -8.36
N ALA A 54 -9.03 9.71 -7.07
CA ALA A 54 -9.45 8.44 -6.51
C ALA A 54 -10.42 8.67 -5.34
N LEU A 55 -11.44 7.83 -5.22
CA LEU A 55 -12.42 7.86 -4.14
C LEU A 55 -12.68 6.45 -3.62
N ASN A 56 -12.98 6.35 -2.32
CA ASN A 56 -13.37 5.09 -1.71
C ASN A 56 -14.49 5.26 -0.68
N THR A 57 -15.27 4.19 -0.53
CA THR A 57 -16.40 4.12 0.41
C THR A 57 -16.17 3.04 1.45
N ILE A 58 -16.79 3.20 2.62
CA ILE A 58 -16.68 2.22 3.71
C ILE A 58 -17.20 0.86 3.24
N GLN A 59 -18.26 0.87 2.42
CA GLN A 59 -18.86 -0.32 1.85
C GLN A 59 -17.97 -1.03 0.83
N ALA A 60 -17.13 -0.29 0.08
CA ALA A 60 -16.14 -0.89 -0.81
C ALA A 60 -15.02 -1.54 0.00
N LEU A 61 -14.55 -0.88 1.07
CA LEU A 61 -13.54 -1.44 1.98
C LEU A 61 -14.03 -2.75 2.63
N GLU A 62 -15.26 -2.78 3.15
CA GLU A 62 -15.86 -3.97 3.75
C GLU A 62 -16.02 -5.14 2.76
N ARG A 63 -16.20 -4.87 1.46
CA ARG A 63 -16.28 -5.91 0.44
C ARG A 63 -14.92 -6.56 0.19
N ILE A 64 -13.87 -5.75 0.09
CA ILE A 64 -12.49 -6.24 -0.10
C ILE A 64 -12.06 -7.08 1.10
N ALA A 65 -12.27 -6.59 2.32
CA ALA A 65 -11.94 -7.35 3.54
C ALA A 65 -12.64 -8.70 3.58
N LYS A 66 -13.90 -8.77 3.13
CA LYS A 66 -14.64 -10.03 3.08
C LYS A 66 -14.13 -10.98 2.00
N GLU A 67 -13.71 -10.45 0.84
CA GLU A 67 -13.14 -11.25 -0.24
C GLU A 67 -11.77 -11.83 0.18
N GLU A 68 -10.95 -11.06 0.90
CA GLU A 68 -9.67 -11.51 1.47
C GLU A 68 -9.88 -12.61 2.53
N GLU A 69 -10.85 -12.46 3.45
CA GLU A 69 -11.22 -13.51 4.42
C GLU A 69 -11.67 -14.82 3.74
N ASP A 70 -12.37 -14.73 2.60
CA ASP A 70 -12.84 -15.90 1.85
C ASP A 70 -11.71 -16.57 1.02
N GLU A 71 -10.66 -15.83 0.63
CA GLU A 71 -9.49 -16.36 -0.11
C GLU A 71 -8.40 -16.95 0.79
N GLU A 72 -8.26 -16.51 2.04
CA GLU A 72 -7.23 -17.00 2.97
C GLU A 72 -7.48 -18.43 3.47
N ILE A 73 -8.69 -18.98 3.27
CA ILE A 73 -9.01 -20.38 3.58
C ILE A 73 -8.69 -21.27 2.37
N ILE A 74 -7.40 -21.43 2.05
CA ILE A 74 -6.95 -22.65 1.38
C ILE A 74 -6.52 -23.60 2.51
N PRO A 75 -7.32 -24.62 2.87
CA PRO A 75 -6.79 -25.69 3.70
C PRO A 75 -5.58 -26.22 2.93
N ILE A 76 -4.39 -26.14 3.53
CA ILE A 76 -3.29 -27.01 3.16
C ILE A 76 -3.85 -28.40 3.44
N GLU A 77 -4.44 -29.04 2.41
CA GLU A 77 -4.79 -30.45 2.48
C GLU A 77 -3.49 -31.13 2.92
N ASP A 78 -3.56 -31.81 4.06
CA ASP A 78 -2.48 -32.61 4.61
C ASP A 78 -1.76 -33.29 3.45
N PHE A 79 -0.55 -32.84 3.15
CA PHE A 79 0.29 -33.48 2.15
C PHE A 79 0.65 -34.82 2.78
N ASP A 80 -0.21 -35.82 2.56
CA ASP A 80 0.00 -37.19 3.00
C ASP A 80 1.39 -37.61 2.49
N GLU A 81 2.36 -37.63 3.39
CA GLU A 81 3.77 -37.98 3.15
C GLU A 81 3.95 -39.50 2.93
N ASP A 82 2.96 -40.15 2.31
CA ASP A 82 2.86 -41.61 2.15
C ASP A 82 2.75 -42.05 0.67
N GLU A 83 3.25 -41.26 -0.29
CA GLU A 83 3.61 -41.77 -1.61
C GLU A 83 5.11 -42.07 -1.66
N GLU A 84 5.48 -43.23 -1.13
CA GLU A 84 6.71 -43.96 -1.46
C GLU A 84 6.62 -44.37 -2.95
N GLU A 85 6.75 -43.39 -3.86
CA GLU A 85 6.89 -43.62 -5.29
C GLU A 85 8.23 -44.33 -5.51
N GLY A 86 8.12 -45.65 -5.65
CA GLY A 86 9.22 -46.52 -6.01
C GLY A 86 9.95 -46.00 -7.24
N TYR A 87 11.17 -45.52 -7.04
CA TYR A 87 12.12 -45.27 -8.10
C TYR A 87 12.31 -46.58 -8.88
N GLU A 88 11.70 -46.70 -10.06
CA GLU A 88 12.02 -47.76 -11.01
C GLU A 88 13.47 -47.56 -11.44
N GLU A 89 14.37 -48.40 -10.90
CA GLU A 89 15.76 -48.52 -11.35
C GLU A 89 15.74 -48.78 -12.87
N ARG A 90 16.23 -47.79 -13.62
CA ARG A 90 16.41 -47.91 -15.07
C ARG A 90 17.44 -49.03 -15.35
N PRO A 91 17.12 -50.05 -16.17
CA PRO A 91 18.00 -51.22 -16.34
C PRO A 91 19.22 -51.01 -17.26
N ASP A 92 19.61 -49.78 -17.58
CA ASP A 92 20.58 -49.47 -18.64
C ASP A 92 21.82 -48.68 -18.20
N ALA A 93 22.13 -48.64 -16.91
CA ALA A 93 23.46 -48.22 -16.45
C ALA A 93 24.44 -49.40 -16.49
N ASP A 94 24.87 -49.75 -17.71
CA ASP A 94 26.00 -50.65 -17.94
C ASP A 94 27.29 -50.04 -17.36
N ASP A 95 27.90 -50.80 -16.45
CA ASP A 95 29.31 -51.22 -16.47
C ASP A 95 30.34 -50.23 -17.07
N ASP A 96 31.10 -49.55 -16.21
CA ASP A 96 32.56 -49.49 -16.41
C ASP A 96 33.26 -49.36 -15.05
N GLY A 97 34.13 -50.33 -14.78
CA GLY A 97 34.77 -50.54 -13.50
C GLY A 97 35.87 -49.54 -13.18
N SER A 98 36.18 -49.43 -11.90
CA SER A 98 37.50 -49.84 -11.41
C SER A 98 37.60 -49.71 -9.89
N ASP A 99 38.10 -50.80 -9.30
CA ASP A 99 38.96 -50.86 -8.12
C ASP A 99 38.43 -50.26 -6.81
N ARG A 100 37.81 -51.03 -5.91
CA ARG A 100 38.33 -52.16 -5.12
C ARG A 100 39.37 -51.74 -4.08
N ASP A 101 39.07 -52.16 -2.84
CA ASP A 101 39.96 -52.40 -1.69
C ASP A 101 40.35 -51.13 -0.88
N GLN A 102 40.16 -51.01 0.45
CA GLN A 102 40.33 -52.02 1.52
C GLN A 102 39.55 -51.67 2.80
N HIS A 103 38.96 -52.71 3.39
CA HIS A 103 38.79 -53.03 4.82
C HIS A 103 39.26 -52.03 5.90
N GLN A 104 38.43 -51.79 6.93
CA GLN A 104 38.57 -52.43 8.26
C GLN A 104 37.45 -52.01 9.24
N ASP A 105 36.67 -53.01 9.66
CA ASP A 105 35.95 -53.03 10.94
C ASP A 105 36.92 -52.96 12.13
N SER A 106 36.60 -52.19 13.18
CA SER A 106 36.35 -52.72 14.54
C SER A 106 36.43 -51.67 15.67
N PRO A 107 35.82 -51.93 16.85
CA PRO A 107 35.13 -50.95 17.70
C PRO A 107 35.76 -50.72 19.10
N ARG A 108 35.13 -49.83 19.88
CA ARG A 108 35.01 -49.72 21.38
C ARG A 108 35.68 -48.54 22.10
N GLY A 109 34.94 -48.08 23.13
CA GLY A 109 35.31 -47.22 24.26
C GLY A 109 34.27 -46.10 24.40
N GLU A 110 33.13 -46.27 25.09
CA GLU A 110 32.91 -46.25 26.55
C GLU A 110 33.52 -45.02 27.27
N ASP A 111 32.61 -44.30 27.92
CA ASP A 111 32.72 -43.32 29.01
C ASP A 111 33.21 -41.89 28.67
N ASP A 112 32.34 -40.88 28.83
CA ASP A 112 32.28 -40.13 30.10
C ASP A 112 31.09 -39.16 30.13
N ASP A 113 30.52 -39.03 31.34
CA ASP A 113 29.38 -38.23 31.75
C ASP A 113 29.67 -36.71 31.68
N GLU A 114 28.74 -35.91 31.16
CA GLU A 114 28.40 -34.61 31.75
C GLU A 114 26.90 -34.33 31.55
N GLU A 115 26.12 -34.56 32.61
CA GLU A 115 24.79 -34.00 32.81
C GLU A 115 24.91 -32.47 32.85
N SER A 116 24.29 -31.79 31.88
CA SER A 116 23.84 -30.42 32.07
C SER A 116 22.33 -30.43 32.10
N ASP A 117 21.78 -30.59 33.31
CA ASP A 117 20.46 -30.08 33.65
C ASP A 117 20.49 -28.56 33.40
N GLN A 118 20.09 -28.14 32.20
CA GLN A 118 19.64 -26.77 31.99
C GLN A 118 18.14 -26.81 32.23
N ASP A 119 17.77 -26.23 33.37
CA ASP A 119 16.42 -26.03 33.82
C ASP A 119 15.53 -25.59 32.65
N ASP A 120 14.50 -26.40 32.38
CA ASP A 120 13.34 -26.06 31.57
C ASP A 120 12.60 -24.89 32.25
N ASP A 121 13.07 -23.67 32.06
CA ASP A 121 12.21 -22.49 32.08
C ASP A 121 11.56 -22.39 30.68
N GLU A 122 10.67 -23.34 30.37
CA GLU A 122 9.60 -23.09 29.40
C GLU A 122 8.77 -21.95 30.01
N ASP A 123 9.13 -20.71 29.65
CA ASP A 123 8.19 -19.61 29.69
C ASP A 123 6.94 -20.14 28.98
N ASP A 124 5.90 -20.48 29.75
CA ASP A 124 4.54 -20.71 29.26
C ASP A 124 4.12 -19.38 28.63
N ILE A 125 4.59 -19.14 27.42
CA ILE A 125 4.19 -18.03 26.57
C ILE A 125 2.71 -18.28 26.37
N ASP A 126 1.89 -17.45 27.02
CA ASP A 126 0.44 -17.50 26.89
C ASP A 126 0.13 -17.30 25.40
N LEU A 127 -0.11 -18.41 24.72
CA LEU A 127 -0.31 -18.43 23.27
C LEU A 127 -1.52 -17.58 22.89
N ASP A 128 -2.49 -17.42 23.80
CA ASP A 128 -3.63 -16.52 23.61
C ASP A 128 -3.23 -15.04 23.73
N GLU A 129 -2.23 -14.70 24.55
CA GLU A 129 -1.67 -13.34 24.63
C GLU A 129 -0.85 -13.03 23.38
N VAL A 130 -0.01 -13.95 22.92
CA VAL A 130 0.76 -13.80 21.68
C VAL A 130 -0.15 -13.76 20.45
N LEU A 131 -1.22 -14.55 20.40
CA LEU A 131 -2.21 -14.45 19.32
C LEU A 131 -2.93 -13.10 19.35
N ARG A 132 -3.33 -12.61 20.53
CA ARG A 132 -3.98 -11.29 20.64
C ARG A 132 -3.04 -10.16 20.24
N ASP A 133 -1.76 -10.26 20.60
CA ASP A 133 -0.75 -9.28 20.19
C ASP A 133 -0.49 -9.37 18.69
N LEU A 134 -0.38 -10.57 18.10
CA LEU A 134 -0.28 -10.75 16.65
C LEU A 134 -1.51 -10.24 15.91
N GLU A 135 -2.73 -10.51 16.40
CA GLU A 135 -3.96 -9.96 15.84
C GLU A 135 -4.06 -8.44 16.02
N ALA A 136 -3.56 -7.89 17.13
CA ALA A 136 -3.52 -6.45 17.35
C ALA A 136 -2.48 -5.77 16.46
N MET A 137 -1.33 -6.40 16.26
CA MET A 137 -0.29 -5.98 15.31
C MET A 137 -0.81 -6.08 13.87
N ASN A 138 -1.50 -7.17 13.52
CA ASN A 138 -2.09 -7.35 12.19
C ASN A 138 -3.21 -6.34 11.95
N ARG A 139 -4.13 -6.11 12.90
CA ARG A 139 -5.12 -5.02 12.78
C ARG A 139 -4.48 -3.64 12.68
N ALA A 140 -3.40 -3.38 13.41
CA ALA A 140 -2.68 -2.11 13.30
C ALA A 140 -1.99 -1.94 11.94
N GLN A 141 -1.54 -3.05 11.33
CA GLN A 141 -0.97 -3.08 9.99
C GLN A 141 -2.05 -2.99 8.89
N GLU A 142 -3.21 -3.59 9.11
CA GLU A 142 -4.43 -3.50 8.29
C GLU A 142 -5.16 -2.16 8.42
N GLU A 143 -4.89 -1.35 9.44
CA GLU A 143 -5.46 0.00 9.62
C GLU A 143 -4.44 1.14 9.46
N GLY A 144 -3.15 0.81 9.40
CA GLY A 144 -2.03 1.76 9.31
C GLY A 144 -1.84 2.36 7.91
N PHE A 145 -0.86 3.25 7.78
CA PHE A 145 -0.62 4.01 6.55
C PHE A 145 -0.39 3.14 5.29
N TYR A 146 0.21 1.95 5.45
CA TYR A 146 0.45 0.98 4.35
C TYR A 146 -0.67 -0.04 4.16
N SER A 147 -1.81 0.13 4.82
CA SER A 147 -2.98 -0.69 4.59
C SER A 147 -3.55 -0.46 3.19
N SER A 148 -4.14 -1.51 2.59
CA SER A 148 -4.97 -1.43 1.38
C SER A 148 -6.07 -0.35 1.48
N LYS A 149 -6.50 -0.02 2.71
CA LYS A 149 -7.41 1.08 3.02
C LYS A 149 -6.92 2.43 2.51
N TRP A 150 -5.62 2.72 2.57
CA TRP A 150 -5.06 4.02 2.23
C TRP A 150 -4.23 3.99 0.95
N ASN A 151 -4.43 2.98 0.09
CA ASN A 151 -3.77 2.85 -1.21
C ASN A 151 -4.71 3.23 -2.37
N PRO A 152 -4.65 4.46 -2.91
CA PRO A 152 -5.60 4.93 -3.93
C PRO A 152 -5.65 4.12 -5.23
N PRO A 153 -4.54 3.55 -5.74
CA PRO A 153 -4.56 2.61 -6.87
C PRO A 153 -5.50 1.42 -6.69
N ASP A 154 -5.69 0.93 -5.46
CA ASP A 154 -6.51 -0.24 -5.15
C ASP A 154 -7.98 0.12 -4.83
N TRP A 155 -8.33 1.40 -4.84
CA TRP A 155 -9.67 1.84 -4.51
C TRP A 155 -10.69 1.56 -5.62
N HIS A 156 -11.96 1.46 -5.22
CA HIS A 156 -13.05 1.13 -6.14
C HIS A 156 -13.20 2.13 -7.29
N TRP A 157 -12.97 3.41 -7.02
CA TRP A 157 -12.87 4.44 -8.05
C TRP A 157 -11.44 4.99 -8.03
N CYS A 158 -10.55 4.41 -8.80
CA CYS A 158 -9.19 4.89 -9.01
C CYS A 158 -9.01 5.48 -10.42
N SER A 159 -7.93 6.25 -10.61
CA SER A 159 -7.50 6.74 -11.93
C SER A 159 -8.54 7.54 -12.71
N ILE A 160 -9.35 8.36 -12.02
CA ILE A 160 -10.32 9.24 -12.69
C ILE A 160 -9.58 10.45 -13.26
N GLU A 161 -9.51 10.53 -14.58
CA GLU A 161 -8.92 11.67 -15.28
C GLU A 161 -9.72 12.96 -15.02
N LEU A 162 -9.00 14.00 -14.60
CA LEU A 162 -9.58 15.33 -14.38
C LEU A 162 -9.77 16.10 -15.67
N PHE A 163 -8.98 15.82 -16.69
CA PHE A 163 -9.01 16.53 -17.97
C PHE A 163 -9.03 15.54 -19.12
N ASP A 164 -9.40 16.00 -20.31
CA ASP A 164 -9.18 15.24 -21.52
C ASP A 164 -7.68 15.17 -21.85
N GLU A 165 -7.27 14.11 -22.55
CA GLU A 165 -5.88 13.87 -22.98
C GLU A 165 -5.20 15.13 -23.54
N SER A 166 -5.93 15.89 -24.37
CA SER A 166 -5.38 17.09 -25.02
C SER A 166 -5.07 18.24 -24.05
N ALA A 167 -5.89 18.43 -23.02
CA ALA A 167 -5.65 19.43 -21.99
C ALA A 167 -4.60 18.96 -20.98
N SER A 168 -4.60 17.66 -20.66
CA SER A 168 -3.59 17.05 -19.79
C SER A 168 -2.18 17.25 -20.34
N ASP A 169 -1.99 16.93 -21.62
CA ASP A 169 -0.72 17.12 -22.34
C ASP A 169 -0.28 18.58 -22.32
N LEU A 170 -1.21 19.50 -22.53
CA LEU A 170 -0.90 20.93 -22.60
C LEU A 170 -0.39 21.45 -21.25
N TRP A 171 -1.04 21.08 -20.15
CA TRP A 171 -0.62 21.48 -18.81
C TRP A 171 0.67 20.80 -18.38
N SER A 172 0.82 19.49 -18.63
CA SER A 172 2.06 18.76 -18.34
C SER A 172 3.25 19.36 -19.08
N GLN A 173 3.10 19.67 -20.39
CA GLN A 173 4.15 20.32 -21.17
C GLN A 173 4.47 21.73 -20.64
N ALA A 174 3.46 22.48 -20.21
CA ALA A 174 3.65 23.81 -19.66
C ALA A 174 4.41 23.76 -18.31
N LEU A 175 4.02 22.85 -17.40
CA LEU A 175 4.68 22.61 -16.11
C LEU A 175 6.13 22.16 -16.31
N THR A 176 6.35 21.18 -17.19
CA THR A 176 7.68 20.69 -17.55
C THR A 176 8.54 21.80 -18.17
N GLY A 177 7.93 22.68 -18.97
CA GLY A 177 8.60 23.87 -19.52
C GLY A 177 9.03 24.85 -18.42
N VAL A 178 8.20 25.07 -17.41
CA VAL A 178 8.54 25.91 -16.24
C VAL A 178 9.67 25.27 -15.44
N ALA A 179 9.59 23.97 -15.16
CA ALA A 179 10.64 23.23 -14.45
C ALA A 179 12.00 23.34 -15.15
N LYS A 180 12.03 23.17 -16.48
CA LYS A 180 13.25 23.31 -17.29
C LYS A 180 13.85 24.72 -17.26
N HIS A 181 13.05 25.76 -17.07
CA HIS A 181 13.52 27.15 -17.08
C HIS A 181 13.80 27.74 -15.69
N HIS A 182 13.05 27.32 -14.67
CA HIS A 182 13.08 27.90 -13.33
C HIS A 182 13.63 26.94 -12.25
N GLY A 183 13.87 25.68 -12.61
CA GLY A 183 14.35 24.62 -11.73
C GLY A 183 13.23 23.65 -11.34
N TRP A 184 13.56 22.37 -11.33
CA TRP A 184 12.65 21.28 -10.98
C TRP A 184 12.17 21.37 -9.54
N GLU A 185 13.09 21.39 -8.57
CA GLU A 185 12.78 21.50 -7.13
C GLU A 185 11.79 22.65 -6.80
N THR A 186 12.02 23.84 -7.36
CA THR A 186 11.13 24.98 -7.11
C THR A 186 9.75 24.79 -7.75
N THR A 187 9.70 24.19 -8.94
CA THR A 187 8.44 23.95 -9.66
C THR A 187 7.63 22.86 -8.97
N ASN A 188 8.29 21.76 -8.58
CA ASN A 188 7.69 20.66 -7.82
C ASN A 188 7.11 21.19 -6.51
N ARG A 189 7.88 21.94 -5.73
CA ARG A 189 7.38 22.51 -4.47
C ARG A 189 6.13 23.38 -4.67
N LEU A 190 6.12 24.24 -5.69
CA LEU A 190 4.94 25.07 -6.00
C LEU A 190 3.74 24.22 -6.45
N TYR A 191 4.01 23.14 -7.18
CA TYR A 191 2.99 22.20 -7.63
C TYR A 191 2.36 21.44 -6.47
N TYR A 192 3.15 20.83 -5.59
CA TYR A 192 2.66 20.16 -4.38
C TYR A 192 1.91 21.14 -3.47
N GLU A 193 2.43 22.37 -3.24
CA GLU A 193 1.73 23.39 -2.46
C GLU A 193 0.36 23.77 -3.05
N MET A 194 0.25 23.81 -4.38
CA MET A 194 -1.01 24.06 -5.07
C MET A 194 -1.98 22.89 -4.89
N LEU A 195 -1.52 21.65 -5.08
CA LEU A 195 -2.35 20.45 -4.91
C LEU A 195 -2.88 20.32 -3.48
N ILE A 196 -2.05 20.60 -2.47
CA ILE A 196 -2.47 20.61 -1.06
C ILE A 196 -3.58 21.64 -0.80
N ARG A 197 -3.56 22.80 -1.47
CA ARG A 197 -4.66 23.77 -1.37
C ARG A 197 -5.93 23.27 -2.03
N VAL A 198 -5.80 22.57 -3.16
CA VAL A 198 -6.93 21.93 -3.82
C VAL A 198 -7.55 20.87 -2.91
N THR A 199 -6.76 19.98 -2.30
CA THR A 199 -7.28 18.95 -1.39
C THR A 199 -7.98 19.57 -0.17
N ASP A 200 -7.41 20.61 0.42
CA ASP A 200 -8.06 21.35 1.52
C ASP A 200 -9.39 21.97 1.10
N SER A 201 -9.45 22.58 -0.08
CA SER A 201 -10.68 23.14 -0.63
C SER A 201 -11.72 22.06 -0.90
N LEU A 202 -11.32 20.91 -1.44
CA LEU A 202 -12.23 19.79 -1.71
C LEU A 202 -12.80 19.24 -0.40
N ARG A 203 -11.96 19.04 0.62
CA ARG A 203 -12.41 18.62 1.95
C ARG A 203 -13.46 19.57 2.50
N HIS A 204 -13.20 20.88 2.49
CA HIS A 204 -14.14 21.87 3.03
C HIS A 204 -15.51 21.85 2.36
N ILE A 205 -15.57 21.52 1.06
CA ILE A 205 -16.82 21.49 0.29
C ILE A 205 -17.53 20.15 0.45
N LEU A 206 -16.78 19.04 0.38
CA LEU A 206 -17.32 17.69 0.33
C LEU A 206 -17.57 17.07 1.70
N ALA A 207 -16.88 17.52 2.75
CA ALA A 207 -17.02 17.00 4.12
C ALA A 207 -18.30 17.51 4.78
N THR A 208 -19.45 17.14 4.23
CA THR A 208 -20.77 17.55 4.71
C THR A 208 -21.70 16.35 4.92
N GLY A 209 -22.64 16.50 5.86
CA GLY A 209 -23.66 15.48 6.13
C GLY A 209 -23.05 14.16 6.62
N ARG A 210 -23.23 13.08 5.82
CA ARG A 210 -22.75 11.73 6.16
C ARG A 210 -21.26 11.55 5.90
N ASN A 211 -20.68 12.39 5.05
CA ASN A 211 -19.26 12.38 4.72
C ASN A 211 -18.50 13.42 5.58
N ALA A 212 -18.99 13.76 6.77
CA ALA A 212 -18.35 14.76 7.64
C ALA A 212 -16.92 14.34 8.06
N ASP A 213 -16.66 13.03 8.11
CA ASP A 213 -15.35 12.46 8.42
C ASP A 213 -14.47 12.24 7.16
N LEU A 214 -14.84 12.80 6.01
CA LEU A 214 -14.12 12.62 4.75
C LEU A 214 -12.67 13.10 4.85
N VAL A 215 -11.75 12.18 4.57
CA VAL A 215 -10.31 12.43 4.46
C VAL A 215 -10.02 12.77 3.00
N VAL A 216 -9.39 13.92 2.76
CA VAL A 216 -8.91 14.28 1.41
C VAL A 216 -7.41 14.54 1.50
N TYR A 217 -6.63 13.83 0.70
CA TYR A 217 -5.17 13.97 0.71
C TYR A 217 -4.57 13.83 -0.68
N LEU A 218 -3.27 14.09 -0.76
CA LEU A 218 -2.47 13.86 -1.95
C LEU A 218 -1.60 12.62 -1.69
N SER A 219 -1.67 11.66 -2.60
CA SER A 219 -0.94 10.39 -2.58
C SER A 219 0.37 10.57 -3.33
N ASP A 220 1.47 10.26 -2.65
CA ASP A 220 2.84 10.34 -3.15
C ASP A 220 3.69 9.36 -2.34
N ASP A 221 4.39 8.44 -3.00
CA ASP A 221 5.16 7.39 -2.32
C ASP A 221 6.43 7.91 -1.63
N GLU A 222 6.97 9.05 -2.09
CA GLU A 222 8.27 9.56 -1.63
C GLU A 222 8.12 10.49 -0.41
N HIS A 223 7.07 11.31 -0.37
CA HIS A 223 6.85 12.36 0.63
C HIS A 223 5.52 12.22 1.39
N ALA A 224 4.94 11.02 1.40
CA ALA A 224 3.59 10.76 1.90
C ALA A 224 3.32 11.32 3.30
N ASP A 225 4.23 11.09 4.26
CA ASP A 225 4.08 11.52 5.66
C ASP A 225 3.95 13.05 5.80
N GLU A 226 4.81 13.81 5.12
CA GLU A 226 4.79 15.27 5.20
C GLU A 226 3.55 15.83 4.50
N ILE A 227 3.18 15.25 3.35
CA ILE A 227 2.01 15.67 2.58
C ILE A 227 0.72 15.40 3.35
N LEU A 228 0.59 14.23 3.99
CA LEU A 228 -0.54 13.89 4.83
C LEU A 228 -0.70 14.85 6.01
N ARG A 229 0.38 15.15 6.72
CA ARG A 229 0.37 16.12 7.83
C ARG A 229 -0.09 17.51 7.40
N ARG A 230 0.13 17.88 6.14
CA ARG A 230 -0.32 19.16 5.58
C ARG A 230 -1.76 19.13 5.05
N CYS A 231 -2.22 17.98 4.56
CA CYS A 231 -3.57 17.83 4.05
C CYS A 231 -4.59 17.64 5.18
N LEU A 232 -4.23 16.92 6.25
CA LEU A 232 -5.16 16.45 7.28
C LEU A 232 -5.17 17.33 8.53
N THR A 233 -6.30 17.30 9.24
CA THR A 233 -6.40 17.92 10.57
C THR A 233 -5.76 17.03 11.63
N GLU A 234 -5.34 17.60 12.77
CA GLU A 234 -4.77 16.82 13.89
C GLU A 234 -5.75 15.72 14.36
N ASP A 235 -7.05 16.01 14.39
CA ASP A 235 -8.08 15.03 14.76
C ASP A 235 -8.17 13.88 13.76
N GLN A 236 -8.08 14.17 12.45
CA GLN A 236 -8.07 13.15 11.40
C GLN A 236 -6.78 12.31 11.43
N LEU A 237 -5.63 12.95 11.67
CA LEU A 237 -4.35 12.24 11.83
C LEU A 237 -4.40 11.33 13.05
N ALA A 238 -4.83 11.82 14.21
CA ALA A 238 -4.93 10.98 15.41
C ALA A 238 -5.91 9.81 15.26
N LYS A 239 -6.98 9.99 14.46
CA LYS A 239 -8.01 8.96 14.24
C LYS A 239 -7.62 7.92 13.19
N HIS A 240 -6.97 8.33 12.11
CA HIS A 240 -6.71 7.48 10.94
C HIS A 240 -5.25 7.10 10.75
N PHE A 241 -4.32 7.91 11.27
CA PHE A 241 -2.87 7.75 11.15
C PHE A 241 -2.19 8.05 12.48
N PRO A 242 -2.46 7.27 13.56
CA PRO A 242 -1.96 7.56 14.90
C PRO A 242 -0.43 7.61 14.96
N GLU A 243 0.26 6.86 14.09
CA GLU A 243 1.72 6.87 13.96
C GLU A 243 2.30 8.22 13.51
N LEU A 244 1.52 9.02 12.76
CA LEU A 244 1.93 10.33 12.26
C LEU A 244 1.54 11.48 13.20
N ALA A 245 0.77 11.22 14.26
CA ALA A 245 0.23 12.24 15.16
C ALA A 245 1.20 12.72 16.27
N HIS A 246 2.49 12.39 16.15
CA HIS A 246 3.55 12.70 17.12
C HIS A 246 4.48 13.85 16.71
#